data_AF-A0A1H3JVV4-F1
#
_entry.id   AF-A0A1H3JVV4-F1
#
_cell.length_a   1.000
_cell.length_b   1.000
_cell.length_c   1.000
_cell.angle_alpha   90.00
_cell.angle_beta   90.00
_cell.angle_gamma   90.00
#
_symmetry.space_group_name_H-M   'P 1'
#
loop_
_entity.id
_entity.type
_entity.pdbx_description
1 polymer ?
#
loop_
_entity_poly.entity_id
_entity_poly.type
_entity_poly.pdbx_seq_one_letter_code
_entity_poly.pdbx_strand_id
1 'polypeptide(L)'
;SSARRKHAKREKEPWLLVVSPSLKAFSAVRVVDYYRSRMQIEEGLRDTQSTHYGLDFTSESRIEAERRANLLLIAALIILRSTAAKVVHPIQLFFSPE
;
A
#
# COMPACT_ATOMS: atom_id res chain seq x y z
N SER A 1 -6.91 -21.80 2.27
CA SER A 1 -6.12 -21.92 3.52
C SER A 1 -6.89 -21.31 4.70
N SER A 2 -6.64 -21.74 5.94
CA SER A 2 -7.30 -21.18 7.14
C SER A 2 -6.93 -19.70 7.38
N ALA A 3 -5.74 -19.27 6.96
CA ALA A 3 -5.27 -17.89 7.06
C ALA A 3 -6.14 -16.89 6.28
N ARG A 4 -6.50 -17.17 5.01
CA ARG A 4 -7.39 -16.29 4.23
C ARG A 4 -8.75 -16.08 4.90
N ARG A 5 -9.32 -17.13 5.50
CA ARG A 5 -10.58 -17.05 6.25
C ARG A 5 -10.45 -16.21 7.53
N LYS A 6 -9.30 -16.26 8.21
CA LYS A 6 -9.01 -15.42 9.38
C LYS A 6 -8.86 -13.94 8.99
N HIS A 7 -8.19 -13.64 7.87
CA HIS A 7 -8.09 -12.27 7.35
C HIS A 7 -9.46 -11.72 6.92
N ALA A 8 -10.23 -12.50 6.15
CA ALA A 8 -11.58 -12.12 5.74
C ALA A 8 -12.55 -11.92 6.92
N LYS A 9 -12.34 -12.62 8.05
CA LYS A 9 -13.13 -12.41 9.27
C LYS A 9 -12.74 -11.11 9.99
N ARG A 10 -11.44 -10.77 10.06
CA ARG A 10 -10.94 -9.50 10.61
C ARG A 10 -11.38 -8.28 9.79
N GLU A 11 -11.53 -8.43 8.49
CA GLU A 11 -12.05 -7.36 7.62
C GLU A 11 -13.55 -7.09 7.82
N LYS A 12 -14.29 -8.02 8.45
CA LYS A 12 -15.72 -7.86 8.76
C LYS A 12 -15.98 -7.21 10.13
N GLU A 13 -14.96 -7.06 10.97
CA GLU A 13 -15.08 -6.40 12.27
C GLU A 13 -15.05 -4.87 12.08
N PRO A 14 -15.85 -4.09 12.85
CA PRO A 14 -15.87 -2.64 12.71
C PRO A 14 -14.50 -2.04 13.06
N TRP A 15 -13.96 -1.23 12.15
CA TRP A 15 -12.65 -0.60 12.34
C TRP A 15 -12.77 0.74 13.08
N LEU A 16 -12.04 0.90 14.17
CA LEU A 16 -11.87 2.17 14.85
C LEU A 16 -10.62 2.87 14.30
N LEU A 17 -10.81 4.02 13.64
CA LEU A 17 -9.73 4.83 13.10
C LEU A 17 -9.41 5.99 14.05
N VAL A 18 -8.16 6.05 14.52
CA VAL A 18 -7.63 7.17 15.30
C VAL A 18 -6.75 8.00 14.38
N VAL A 19 -7.03 9.29 14.27
CA VAL A 19 -6.29 10.22 13.41
C VAL A 19 -5.58 11.28 14.23
N SER A 20 -4.50 11.83 13.68
CA SER A 20 -3.78 12.93 14.32
C SER A 20 -4.67 14.18 14.40
N PRO A 21 -4.49 15.04 15.42
CA PRO A 21 -5.22 16.31 15.52
C PRO A 21 -5.03 17.23 14.30
N SER A 22 -3.92 17.10 13.58
CA SER A 22 -3.65 17.86 12.34
C SER A 22 -4.63 17.53 11.20
N LEU A 23 -5.32 16.40 11.25
CA LEU A 23 -6.31 16.00 10.26
C LEU A 23 -7.74 16.49 10.58
N LYS A 24 -7.92 17.36 11.59
CA LYS A 24 -9.23 17.89 12.00
C LYS A 24 -10.01 18.60 10.89
N ALA A 25 -9.31 19.12 9.88
CA ALA A 25 -9.92 19.75 8.71
C ALA A 25 -10.52 18.74 7.70
N PHE A 26 -10.20 17.45 7.82
CA PHE A 26 -10.72 16.40 6.95
C PHE A 26 -12.00 15.83 7.52
N SER A 27 -12.99 15.58 6.64
CA SER A 27 -14.20 14.86 7.03
C SER A 27 -13.88 13.41 7.36
N ALA A 28 -14.69 12.79 8.22
CA ALA A 28 -14.55 11.37 8.56
C ALA A 28 -14.58 10.46 7.33
N VAL A 29 -15.42 10.79 6.33
CA VAL A 29 -15.50 10.07 5.05
C VAL A 29 -14.15 10.10 4.33
N ARG A 30 -13.55 11.30 4.24
CA ARG A 30 -12.26 11.47 3.56
C ARG A 30 -11.12 10.74 4.27
N VAL A 31 -11.17 10.68 5.60
CA VAL A 31 -10.24 9.87 6.40
C VAL A 31 -10.41 8.37 6.09
N VAL A 32 -11.64 7.87 6.01
CA VAL A 32 -11.92 6.48 5.65
C VAL A 32 -11.44 6.17 4.23
N ASP A 33 -11.63 7.09 3.29
CA ASP A 33 -11.15 6.93 1.92
C ASP A 33 -9.61 6.85 1.84
N TYR A 34 -8.89 7.69 2.58
CA TYR A 34 -7.44 7.56 2.69
C TYR A 34 -7.01 6.24 3.34
N TYR A 35 -7.73 5.82 4.39
CA TYR A 35 -7.45 4.55 5.06
C TYR A 35 -7.66 3.35 4.12
N ARG A 36 -8.58 3.46 3.16
CA ARG A 36 -8.84 2.40 2.16
C ARG A 36 -7.61 2.07 1.31
N SER A 37 -6.73 3.04 1.08
CA SER A 37 -5.47 2.86 0.35
C SER A 37 -4.49 1.91 1.05
N ARG A 38 -4.71 1.60 2.34
CA ARG A 38 -3.89 0.64 3.11
C ARG A 38 -3.76 -0.71 2.40
N MET A 39 -4.83 -1.20 1.77
CA MET A 39 -4.81 -2.51 1.11
C MET A 39 -3.83 -2.55 -0.06
N GLN A 40 -3.76 -1.48 -0.86
CA GLN A 40 -2.82 -1.37 -1.99
C GLN A 40 -1.36 -1.36 -1.52
N ILE A 41 -1.09 -0.72 -0.39
CA ILE A 41 0.26 -0.66 0.20
C ILE A 41 0.68 -2.03 0.73
N GLU A 42 -0.20 -2.72 1.48
CA GLU A 42 0.11 -4.06 2.01
C GLU A 42 0.27 -5.11 0.91
N GLU A 43 -0.52 -5.02 -0.16
CA GLU A 43 -0.40 -5.89 -1.34
C GLU A 43 0.94 -5.67 -2.04
N GLY A 44 1.31 -4.42 -2.34
CA GLY A 44 2.61 -4.11 -2.95
C GLY A 44 3.80 -4.58 -2.11
N LEU A 45 3.71 -4.47 -0.77
CA LEU A 45 4.73 -4.99 0.14
C LEU A 45 4.80 -6.53 0.14
N ARG A 46 3.65 -7.21 0.12
CA ARG A 46 3.60 -8.69 0.05
C ARG A 46 4.15 -9.21 -1.26
N ASP A 47 3.81 -8.56 -2.37
CA ASP A 47 4.34 -8.92 -3.69
C ASP A 47 5.85 -8.74 -3.72
N THR A 48 6.35 -7.63 -3.17
CA THR A 48 7.78 -7.34 -3.03
C THR A 48 8.52 -8.42 -2.24
N GLN A 49 7.91 -8.96 -1.18
CA GLN A 49 8.46 -10.02 -0.33
C GLN A 49 8.25 -11.44 -0.86
N SER A 50 7.44 -11.62 -1.91
CA SER A 50 7.11 -12.95 -2.40
C SER A 50 8.29 -13.59 -3.15
N THR A 51 8.54 -14.87 -2.86
CA THR A 51 9.68 -15.62 -3.41
C THR A 51 9.53 -15.96 -4.89
N HIS A 52 8.31 -16.24 -5.34
CA HIS A 52 8.06 -16.74 -6.70
C HIS A 52 7.58 -15.66 -7.69
N TYR A 53 6.95 -14.59 -7.20
CA TYR A 53 6.34 -13.55 -8.02
C TYR A 53 6.78 -12.13 -7.62
N GLY A 54 7.80 -12.06 -6.75
CA GLY A 54 8.30 -10.86 -6.13
C GLY A 54 9.80 -10.72 -6.29
N LEU A 55 10.38 -9.82 -5.52
CA LEU A 55 11.83 -9.57 -5.52
C LEU A 55 12.59 -10.50 -4.56
N ASP A 56 11.91 -11.50 -3.99
CA ASP A 56 12.43 -12.54 -3.11
C ASP A 56 13.48 -12.09 -2.08
N PHE A 57 13.04 -11.29 -1.11
CA PHE A 57 13.90 -10.85 -0.01
C PHE A 57 14.08 -11.89 1.09
N THR A 58 13.31 -12.98 1.06
CA THR A 58 13.27 -13.94 2.16
C THR A 58 14.21 -15.13 1.96
N SER A 59 14.51 -15.53 0.72
CA SER A 59 15.32 -16.72 0.46
C SER A 59 16.79 -16.46 0.13
N GLU A 60 17.15 -15.32 -0.44
CA GLU A 60 18.47 -15.21 -1.08
C GLU A 60 19.43 -14.31 -0.30
N SER A 61 20.40 -14.93 0.41
CA SER A 61 21.42 -14.27 1.24
C SER A 61 22.67 -13.81 0.46
N ARG A 62 22.70 -13.93 -0.88
CA ARG A 62 23.92 -13.76 -1.70
C ARG A 62 24.23 -12.34 -2.21
N ILE A 63 23.38 -11.35 -1.99
CA ILE A 63 23.60 -9.95 -2.42
C ILE A 63 23.90 -9.07 -1.20
N GLU A 64 24.95 -8.26 -1.26
CA GLU A 64 25.26 -7.28 -0.20
C GLU A 64 24.07 -6.34 0.06
N ALA A 65 23.85 -6.00 1.34
CA ALA A 65 22.69 -5.24 1.80
C ALA A 65 22.54 -3.90 1.07
N GLU A 66 23.66 -3.22 0.79
CA GLU A 66 23.68 -1.95 0.06
C GLU A 66 23.19 -2.09 -1.39
N ARG A 67 23.64 -3.13 -2.10
CA ARG A 67 23.18 -3.42 -3.46
C ARG A 67 21.69 -3.76 -3.48
N ARG A 68 21.17 -4.49 -2.47
CA ARG A 68 19.73 -4.73 -2.33
C ARG A 68 18.94 -3.45 -2.11
N ALA A 69 19.42 -2.56 -1.23
CA ALA A 69 18.78 -1.28 -0.97
C ALA A 69 18.71 -0.40 -2.23
N ASN A 70 19.78 -0.38 -3.03
CA ASN A 70 19.81 0.35 -4.30
C ASN A 70 18.83 -0.22 -5.33
N LEU A 71 18.74 -1.54 -5.48
CA LEU A 71 17.79 -2.19 -6.39
C LEU A 71 16.34 -1.97 -5.94
N LEU A 72 16.08 -2.00 -4.63
CA LEU A 72 14.78 -1.67 -4.04
C LEU A 72 14.38 -0.23 -4.31
N LEU A 73 15.32 0.71 -4.17
CA LEU A 73 15.07 2.12 -4.47
C LEU A 73 14.70 2.31 -5.94
N ILE A 74 15.43 1.68 -6.86
CA ILE A 74 15.14 1.73 -8.30
C ILE A 74 13.75 1.14 -8.59
N ALA A 75 13.43 -0.03 -8.03
CA ALA A 75 12.12 -0.66 -8.19
C ALA A 75 10.98 0.23 -7.65
N ALA A 76 11.15 0.80 -6.45
CA ALA A 76 10.19 1.71 -5.84
C ALA A 76 9.99 2.98 -6.68
N LEU A 77 11.04 3.54 -7.27
CA LEU A 77 10.96 4.70 -8.17
C LEU A 77 10.21 4.39 -9.48
N ILE A 78 10.44 3.20 -10.07
CA ILE A 78 9.71 2.75 -11.27
C ILE A 78 8.23 2.57 -10.94
N ILE A 79 7.92 1.90 -9.82
CA ILE A 79 6.55 1.69 -9.38
C ILE A 79 5.87 3.03 -9.09
N LEU A 80 6.50 3.93 -8.34
CA LEU A 80 5.99 5.27 -8.03
C LEU A 80 5.67 6.08 -9.29
N ARG A 81 6.56 6.06 -10.30
CA ARG A 81 6.31 6.72 -11.58
C ARG A 81 5.13 6.10 -12.32
N SER A 82 4.99 4.77 -12.27
CA SER A 82 3.90 4.06 -12.93
C SER A 82 2.54 4.25 -12.23
N THR A 83 2.54 4.38 -10.89
CA THR A 83 1.33 4.61 -10.10
C THR A 83 0.92 6.07 -10.10
N ALA A 84 1.83 7.04 -10.29
CA ALA A 84 1.46 8.43 -10.54
C ALA A 84 0.48 8.56 -11.74
N ALA A 85 0.64 7.74 -12.79
CA ALA A 85 -0.31 7.71 -13.91
C ALA A 85 -1.68 7.08 -13.56
N LYS A 86 -1.75 6.20 -12.56
CA LYS A 86 -2.98 5.49 -12.14
C LYS A 86 -3.66 6.07 -10.90
N VAL A 87 -2.95 6.87 -10.10
CA VAL A 87 -3.43 7.50 -8.85
C VAL A 87 -3.90 8.93 -9.12
N VAL A 88 -3.33 9.61 -10.11
CA VAL A 88 -3.77 10.96 -10.52
C VAL A 88 -5.16 10.94 -11.17
N HIS A 89 -5.47 9.93 -12.00
CA HIS A 89 -6.79 9.83 -12.66
C HIS A 89 -8.00 9.60 -11.72
N PRO A 90 -7.98 8.70 -10.72
CA PRO A 90 -9.12 8.52 -9.81
C PRO A 90 -9.23 9.62 -8.75
N ILE A 91 -8.14 10.32 -8.42
CA ILE A 91 -8.18 11.45 -7.47
C ILE A 91 -8.70 12.73 -8.14
N GLN A 92 -8.44 12.94 -9.42
CA GLN A 92 -8.96 14.10 -10.16
C GLN A 92 -10.46 13.99 -10.50
N LEU A 93 -11.01 12.77 -10.65
CA LEU A 93 -12.45 12.58 -10.84
C LEU A 93 -13.30 12.89 -9.58
N PHE A 94 -12.67 13.03 -8.41
CA PHE A 94 -13.33 13.41 -7.15
C PHE A 94 -13.16 14.90 -6.79
N PHE A 95 -12.48 15.69 -7.63
CA PHE A 95 -12.15 17.10 -7.41
C PHE A 95 -12.84 18.04 -8.41
N SER A 96 -14.00 17.65 -8.97
CA SER A 96 -14.87 18.56 -9.72
C SER A 96 -15.92 19.15 -8.78
N PRO A 97 -15.91 20.46 -8.49
CA PRO A 97 -17.03 21.11 -7.84
C PRO A 97 -18.12 21.34 -8.90
N GLU A 98 -19.26 20.68 -8.73
CA GLU A 98 -20.54 21.35 -8.95
C GLU A 98 -21.01 21.86 -7.58
#